data_AF-A0A2U3K037-F1
#
_entry.id   AF-A0A2U3K037-F1
#
_cell.length_a   1.000
_cell.length_b   1.000
_cell.length_c   1.000
_cell.angle_alpha   90.00
_cell.angle_beta   90.00
_cell.angle_gamma   90.00
#
_symmetry.space_group_name_H-M   'P 1'
#
loop_
_entity.id
_entity.type
_entity.pdbx_description
1 polymer ?
#
loop_
_entity_poly.entity_id
_entity_poly.type
_entity_poly.pdbx_seq_one_letter_code
_entity_poly.pdbx_strand_id
1 'polypeptide(L)'
;MADRASQNLSNHTRLDPPFHFFILPVFAISLIVTIVHLVRRPGLHSAWLVVFMVAAIAAIFKIRLYALRVQDRVIRLEERLRFATLLVRRQKL
;
A
#
# COMPACT_ATOMS: atom_id res chain seq x y z
N MET A 1 1.56 2.18 -30.88
CA MET A 1 0.77 1.49 -29.83
C MET A 1 1.77 1.07 -28.76
N ALA A 2 1.56 1.45 -27.49
CA ALA A 2 2.50 1.11 -26.43
C ALA A 2 2.47 -0.40 -26.19
N ASP A 3 3.60 -1.06 -26.48
CA ASP A 3 3.82 -2.48 -26.22
C ASP A 3 3.82 -2.71 -24.70
N ARG A 4 2.63 -2.97 -24.14
CA ARG A 4 2.48 -3.38 -22.75
C ARG A 4 2.75 -4.86 -22.72
N ALA A 5 3.95 -5.24 -22.28
CA ALA A 5 4.29 -6.63 -21.99
C ALA A 5 3.12 -7.30 -21.23
N SER A 6 2.70 -8.46 -21.71
CA SER A 6 1.60 -9.23 -21.12
C SER A 6 1.83 -9.41 -19.62
N GLN A 7 0.90 -8.93 -18.80
CA GLN A 7 0.96 -9.07 -17.35
C GLN A 7 0.81 -10.55 -17.00
N ASN A 8 1.91 -11.21 -16.65
CA ASN A 8 1.91 -12.59 -16.18
C ASN A 8 2.03 -12.64 -14.64
N LEU A 9 1.75 -13.80 -14.05
CA LEU A 9 1.77 -14.01 -12.59
C LEU A 9 3.14 -13.68 -11.97
N SER A 10 4.22 -13.82 -12.75
CA SER A 10 5.59 -13.49 -12.35
C SER A 10 5.89 -11.98 -12.29
N ASN A 11 5.13 -11.13 -13.00
CA ASN A 11 5.38 -9.69 -13.08
C ASN A 11 4.26 -8.85 -12.45
N HIS A 12 3.39 -9.49 -11.65
CA HIS A 12 2.23 -8.85 -11.00
C HIS A 12 2.64 -7.96 -9.80
N THR A 13 3.82 -8.18 -9.22
CA THR A 13 4.28 -7.44 -8.05
C THR A 13 4.68 -6.01 -8.44
N ARG A 14 3.74 -5.08 -8.23
CA ARG A 14 3.98 -3.65 -8.44
C ARG A 14 4.71 -3.06 -7.22
N LEU A 15 6.03 -2.94 -7.33
CA LEU A 15 6.83 -2.22 -6.34
C LEU A 15 6.60 -0.71 -6.50
N ASP A 16 6.21 -0.07 -5.41
CA ASP A 16 6.08 1.39 -5.29
C ASP A 16 7.38 1.95 -4.71
N PRO A 17 8.26 2.59 -5.51
CA PRO A 17 9.64 2.84 -5.07
C PRO A 17 9.78 3.73 -3.83
N PRO A 18 9.06 4.87 -3.72
CA PRO A 18 9.07 5.68 -2.49
C PRO A 18 8.62 4.90 -1.26
N PHE A 19 7.65 4.00 -1.41
CA PHE A 19 7.17 3.21 -0.28
C PHE A 19 8.17 2.12 0.12
N HIS A 20 8.63 1.31 -0.83
CA HIS A 20 9.40 0.10 -0.54
C HIS A 20 10.88 0.38 -0.28
N PHE A 21 11.45 1.39 -0.94
CA PHE A 21 12.89 1.69 -0.83
C PHE A 21 13.20 2.89 0.08
N PHE A 22 12.19 3.60 0.57
CA PHE A 22 12.41 4.72 1.49
C PHE A 22 11.55 4.61 2.76
N ILE A 23 10.22 4.66 2.64
CA ILE A 23 9.34 4.67 3.82
C ILE A 23 9.52 3.40 4.67
N LEU A 24 9.42 2.22 4.08
CA LEU A 24 9.56 0.95 4.81
C LEU A 24 10.93 0.82 5.52
N PRO A 25 12.08 1.04 4.85
CA PRO A 25 13.40 1.01 5.50
C PRO A 25 13.53 2.02 6.64
N VAL A 26 13.07 3.26 6.46
CA VAL A 26 13.16 4.31 7.48
C VAL A 26 12.37 3.92 8.73
N PHE A 27 11.15 3.39 8.57
CA PHE A 27 10.35 2.91 9.69
C PHE A 27 10.97 1.69 10.38
N ALA A 28 11.56 0.77 9.62
CA ALA A 28 12.26 -0.39 10.17
C ALA A 28 13.48 0.02 11.02
N ILE A 29 14.33 0.91 10.49
CA ILE A 29 15.49 1.44 11.22
C ILE A 29 15.02 2.18 12.48
N SER A 30 13.99 3.01 12.36
CA SER A 30 13.50 3.79 13.49
C SER A 30 12.89 2.91 14.59
N LEU A 31 12.25 1.77 14.25
CA LEU A 31 11.81 0.78 15.24
C LEU A 31 13.01 0.15 15.99
N ILE A 32 14.09 -0.16 15.27
CA ILE A 32 15.32 -0.67 15.91
C ILE A 32 15.90 0.38 16.87
N VAL A 33 15.95 1.65 16.44
CA VAL A 33 16.46 2.75 17.27
C VAL A 33 15.62 2.93 18.54
N THR A 34 14.29 2.89 18.47
CA THR A 34 13.44 3.02 19.66
C THR A 34 13.60 1.85 20.63
N ILE A 35 13.77 0.62 20.13
CA ILE A 35 14.07 -0.55 20.96
C ILE A 35 15.44 -0.40 21.64
N VAL A 36 16.48 -0.04 20.90
CA VAL A 36 17.82 0.19 21.47
C VAL A 36 17.78 1.31 22.52
N HIS A 37 17.00 2.37 22.27
CA HIS A 37 16.81 3.45 23.23
C HIS A 37 16.14 2.98 24.52
N LEU A 38 15.09 2.14 24.43
CA LEU A 38 14.43 1.53 25.58
C LEU A 38 15.39 0.66 26.40
N VAL A 39 16.22 -0.18 25.74
CA VAL A 39 17.18 -1.05 26.43
C VAL A 39 18.29 -0.23 27.12
N ARG A 40 18.80 0.82 26.46
CA ARG A 40 19.87 1.65 27.02
C ARG A 40 19.40 2.63 28.10
N ARG A 41 18.16 3.10 28.01
CA ARG A 41 17.54 4.05 28.94
C ARG A 41 16.09 3.63 29.21
N PRO A 42 15.88 2.64 30.09
CA PRO A 42 14.53 2.19 30.42
C PRO A 42 13.77 3.31 31.13
N GLY A 43 12.56 3.58 30.62
CA GLY A 43 11.68 4.60 31.16
C GLY A 43 10.32 4.58 30.47
N LEU A 44 9.33 5.23 31.08
CA LEU A 44 7.97 5.28 30.52
C LEU A 44 7.96 5.93 29.12
N HIS A 45 8.77 6.97 28.93
CA HIS A 45 8.89 7.64 27.63
C HIS A 45 9.47 6.73 26.54
N SER A 46 10.55 6.01 26.83
CA SER A 46 11.18 5.11 25.85
C SER A 46 10.29 3.90 25.54
N ALA A 47 9.53 3.39 26.52
CA ALA A 47 8.53 2.35 26.29
C ALA A 47 7.39 2.87 25.41
N TRP A 48 6.91 4.09 25.65
CA TRP A 48 5.88 4.72 24.85
C TRP A 48 6.31 4.94 23.39
N LEU A 49 7.57 5.31 23.15
CA LEU A 49 8.10 5.44 21.79
C LEU A 49 8.03 4.13 21.00
N VAL A 50 8.27 2.98 21.63
CA VAL A 50 8.14 1.68 20.98
C VAL A 50 6.68 1.39 20.63
N VAL A 51 5.76 1.61 21.57
CA VAL A 51 4.31 1.43 21.35
C VAL A 51 3.82 2.32 20.21
N PHE A 52 4.19 3.60 20.24
CA PHE A 52 3.88 4.56 19.18
C PHE A 52 4.41 4.08 17.83
N MET A 53 5.63 3.55 17.79
CA MET A 53 6.21 3.11 16.53
C MET A 53 5.55 1.86 15.96
N VAL A 54 5.14 0.93 16.81
CA VAL A 54 4.32 -0.23 16.42
C VAL A 54 2.97 0.25 15.85
N ALA A 55 2.31 1.21 16.50
CA ALA A 55 1.06 1.78 16.01
C ALA A 55 1.24 2.49 14.65
N ALA A 56 2.34 3.23 14.48
CA ALA A 56 2.65 3.91 13.22
C ALA A 56 2.88 2.91 12.07
N ILE A 57 3.62 1.82 12.31
CA ILE A 57 3.80 0.75 11.33
C ILE A 57 2.46 0.12 10.96
N ALA A 58 1.62 -0.21 11.94
CA ALA A 58 0.28 -0.74 11.69
C ALA A 58 -0.57 0.22 10.84
N ALA A 59 -0.51 1.52 11.11
CA ALA A 59 -1.23 2.54 10.35
C ALA A 59 -0.77 2.58 8.88
N ILE A 60 0.53 2.51 8.61
CA ILE A 60 1.08 2.49 7.24
C ILE A 60 0.50 1.33 6.43
N PHE A 61 0.49 0.12 7.00
CA PHE A 61 -0.09 -1.05 6.33
C PHE A 61 -1.60 -0.90 6.12
N LYS A 62 -2.33 -0.40 7.11
CA LYS A 62 -3.78 -0.18 7.02
C LYS A 62 -4.15 0.84 5.93
N ILE A 63 -3.41 1.93 5.81
CA ILE A 63 -3.61 2.94 4.76
C ILE A 63 -3.45 2.31 3.38
N ARG A 64 -2.42 1.48 3.17
CA ARG A 64 -2.23 0.77 1.89
C ARG A 64 -3.37 -0.20 1.58
N LEU A 65 -3.82 -0.98 2.56
CA LEU A 65 -4.95 -1.89 2.38
C LEU A 65 -6.25 -1.15 2.02
N TYR A 66 -6.49 0.02 2.62
CA TYR A 66 -7.65 0.83 2.29
C TYR A 66 -7.56 1.41 0.88
N ALA A 67 -6.39 1.90 0.47
CA ALA A 67 -6.16 2.38 -0.89
C ALA A 67 -6.41 1.28 -1.93
N LEU A 68 -5.89 0.06 -1.71
CA LEU A 68 -6.11 -1.09 -2.59
C LEU A 68 -7.61 -1.45 -2.69
N ARG A 69 -8.32 -1.52 -1.56
CA ARG A 69 -9.76 -1.80 -1.54
C ARG A 69 -10.58 -0.74 -2.29
N VAL A 70 -10.19 0.54 -2.22
CA VAL A 70 -10.84 1.60 -2.99
C VAL A 70 -10.53 1.44 -4.48
N GLN A 71 -9.28 1.15 -4.86
CA GLN A 71 -8.90 0.89 -6.25
C GLN A 71 -9.74 -0.25 -6.86
N ASP A 72 -9.89 -1.38 -6.17
CA ASP A 72 -10.68 -2.51 -6.64
C ASP A 72 -12.16 -2.14 -6.89
N ARG A 73 -12.72 -1.30 -6.02
CA ARG A 73 -14.10 -0.82 -6.17
C ARG A 73 -14.24 0.11 -7.37
N VAL A 74 -13.29 1.02 -7.57
CA VAL A 74 -13.27 1.95 -8.70
C VAL A 74 -13.12 1.20 -10.02
N ILE A 75 -12.17 0.26 -10.11
CA ILE A 75 -11.97 -0.57 -11.31
C ILE A 75 -13.26 -1.31 -11.69
N ARG A 76 -13.93 -1.95 -10.72
CA ARG A 76 -15.20 -2.64 -10.96
C ARG A 76 -16.30 -1.70 -11.46
N LEU A 77 -16.35 -0.47 -10.97
CA LEU A 77 -17.33 0.53 -11.42
C LEU A 77 -17.02 0.99 -12.85
N GLU A 78 -15.75 1.26 -13.15
CA GLU A 78 -15.29 1.62 -14.51
C GLU A 78 -15.60 0.51 -15.52
N GLU A 79 -15.35 -0.75 -15.17
CA GLU A 79 -15.67 -1.90 -16.01
C GLU A 79 -17.18 -2.04 -16.26
N ARG A 80 -18.01 -1.88 -15.22
CA ARG A 80 -19.48 -1.90 -15.36
C ARG A 80 -19.98 -0.81 -16.28
N LEU A 81 -19.47 0.42 -16.16
CA LEU A 81 -19.82 1.54 -17.03
C LEU A 81 -19.37 1.31 -18.48
N ARG A 82 -18.18 0.73 -18.66
CA ARG A 82 -17.67 0.35 -19.99
C ARG A 82 -18.57 -0.70 -20.64
N PHE A 83 -18.97 -1.75 -19.93
CA PHE A 83 -19.88 -2.76 -20.47
C PHE A 83 -21.26 -2.19 -20.80
N ALA A 84 -21.83 -1.34 -19.94
CA ALA A 84 -23.10 -0.67 -20.22
C ALA A 84 -23.02 0.16 -21.53
N THR A 85 -21.93 0.90 -21.73
CA THR A 85 -21.73 1.72 -22.92
C THR A 85 -21.53 0.87 -24.19
N LEU A 86 -20.76 -0.22 -24.10
CA LEU A 86 -20.50 -1.11 -25.24
C LEU A 86 -21.75 -1.90 -25.65
N LEU A 87 -22.55 -2.38 -24.69
CA LEU A 87 -23.80 -3.09 -24.97
C LEU A 87 -24.82 -2.18 -25.67
N VAL A 88 -24.97 -0.94 -25.19
CA VAL A 88 -25.85 0.06 -25.83
C VAL A 88 -25.37 0.40 -27.25
N ARG A 89 -24.06 0.56 -27.46
CA ARG A 89 -23.50 0.80 -28.80
C ARG A 89 -23.77 -0.35 -29.76
N ARG A 90 -23.73 -1.60 -29.28
CA ARG A 90 -23.99 -2.79 -30.11
C ARG A 90 -25.46 -2.90 -30.53
N GLN A 91 -26.41 -2.44 -29.73
CA GLN A 91 -27.84 -2.44 -30.10
C GLN A 91 -28.22 -1.39 -31.16
N LYS A 92 -27.35 -0.41 -31.43
CA LYS A 92 -27.58 0.65 -32.44
C LYS A 92 -26.95 0.34 -33.80
N LEU A 93 -26.32 -0.83 -33.95
CA LEU A 93 -25.79 -1.39 -35.21
C LEU A 93 -26.66 -2.58 -35.62
#